data_AF-A0A1C8XRY6-F1
#
_entry.id   AF-A0A1C8XRY6-F1
#
_cell.length_a   1.000
_cell.length_b   1.000
_cell.length_c   1.000
_cell.angle_alpha   90.00
_cell.angle_beta   90.00
_cell.angle_gamma   90.00
#
_symmetry.space_group_name_H-M   'P 1'
#
loop_
_entity.id
_entity.type
_entity.pdbx_description
1 polymer ?
#
loop_
_entity_poly.entity_id
_entity_poly.type
_entity_poly.pdbx_seq_one_letter_code
_entity_poly.pdbx_strand_id
1 'polypeptide(L)' 'MNKGTKIKKLRKSGFRSRINKVSGKRILKARRRKKRYKISLS' A
#
# COMPACT_ATOMS: atom_id res chain seq x y z
N MET A 1 17.33 -11.58 -7.78
CA MET A 1 16.04 -11.20 -7.14
C MET A 1 14.93 -11.23 -8.20
N ASN A 2 14.19 -12.33 -8.31
CA ASN A 2 13.10 -12.45 -9.29
C ASN A 2 11.92 -11.57 -8.87
N LYS A 3 11.94 -10.30 -9.31
CA LYS A 3 10.92 -9.31 -9.03
C LYS A 3 9.66 -9.72 -9.81
N GLY A 4 8.63 -10.20 -9.10
CA GLY A 4 7.33 -10.48 -9.73
C GLY A 4 6.77 -9.28 -10.51
N THR A 5 5.75 -9.51 -11.33
CA THR A 5 5.22 -8.47 -12.25
C THR A 5 4.69 -7.24 -11.51
N LYS A 6 4.75 -6.07 -12.17
CA LYS A 6 4.20 -4.79 -11.64
C LYS A 6 2.74 -4.95 -11.20
N ILE A 7 1.96 -5.74 -11.94
CA ILE A 7 0.56 -6.05 -11.64
C ILE A 7 0.43 -6.81 -10.30
N LYS A 8 1.24 -7.85 -10.09
CA LYS A 8 1.24 -8.61 -8.82
C LYS A 8 1.60 -7.71 -7.63
N LYS A 9 2.53 -6.77 -7.83
CA LYS A 9 2.90 -5.77 -6.82
C LYS A 9 1.74 -4.83 -6.47
N LEU A 10 1.07 -4.27 -7.48
CA LEU A 10 -0.06 -3.36 -7.28
C LEU A 10 -1.26 -4.04 -6.59
N ARG A 11 -1.58 -5.29 -6.96
CA ARG A 11 -2.65 -6.06 -6.30
C ARG A 11 -2.36 -6.31 -4.81
N LYS A 12 -1.10 -6.57 -4.45
CA LYS A 12 -0.71 -6.87 -3.06
C LYS A 12 -0.59 -5.62 -2.18
N SER A 13 -0.10 -4.51 -2.72
CA SER A 13 0.29 -3.35 -1.90
C SER A 13 -0.07 -1.97 -2.47
N GLY A 14 -0.84 -1.92 -3.56
CA GLY A 14 -1.39 -0.69 -4.11
C GLY A 14 -2.46 -0.05 -3.21
N PHE A 15 -2.79 1.22 -3.48
CA PHE A 15 -3.68 2.01 -2.63
C PHE A 15 -5.07 1.38 -2.46
N ARG A 16 -5.68 0.93 -3.57
CA ARG A 16 -7.00 0.28 -3.56
C ARG A 16 -7.02 -1.00 -2.72
N SER A 17 -5.94 -1.78 -2.75
CA SER A 17 -5.79 -2.98 -1.91
C SER A 17 -5.73 -2.63 -0.41
N ARG A 18 -5.10 -1.49 -0.08
CA ARG A 18 -5.03 -0.99 1.30
C ARG A 18 -6.34 -0.35 1.77
N ILE A 19 -7.05 0.41 0.94
CA ILE A 19 -8.30 1.07 1.36
C ILE A 19 -9.45 0.08 1.56
N ASN A 20 -9.46 -1.05 0.83
CA ASN A 20 -10.56 -2.02 0.91
C ASN A 20 -10.60 -2.74 2.28
N LYS A 21 -9.45 -3.10 2.85
CA LYS A 21 -9.37 -3.85 4.13
C LYS A 21 -9.23 -2.92 5.33
N VAL A 22 -9.88 -3.26 6.46
CA VAL A 22 -9.75 -2.52 7.73
C VAL A 22 -8.28 -2.41 8.17
N SER A 23 -7.53 -3.51 8.12
CA SER A 23 -6.09 -3.52 8.43
C SER A 23 -5.27 -2.64 7.49
N GLY A 24 -5.62 -2.60 6.20
CA GLY A 24 -4.99 -1.71 5.22
C GLY A 24 -5.28 -0.23 5.50
N LYS A 25 -6.52 0.12 5.88
CA LYS A 25 -6.88 1.47 6.33
C LYS A 25 -6.04 1.91 7.54
N ARG A 26 -5.81 1.01 8.51
CA ARG A 26 -4.94 1.27 9.68
C ARG A 26 -3.50 1.59 9.26
N ILE A 27 -2.95 0.83 8.30
CA ILE A 27 -1.60 1.08 7.75
C ILE A 27 -1.53 2.46 7.09
N LEU A 28 -2.51 2.83 6.26
CA LEU A 28 -2.54 4.14 5.60
C LEU A 28 -2.60 5.28 6.63
N LYS A 29 -3.44 5.14 7.67
CA LYS A 29 -3.52 6.11 8.78
C LYS A 29 -2.19 6.26 9.52
N ALA A 30 -1.52 5.16 9.84
CA ALA A 30 -0.21 5.20 10.50
C ALA A 30 0.86 5.89 9.64
N ARG A 31 0.88 5.62 8.32
CA ARG A 31 1.82 6.26 7.38
C ARG A 31 1.55 7.76 7.21
N ARG A 32 0.28 8.16 7.18
CA ARG A 32 -0.13 9.59 7.18
C ARG A 32 0.27 10.29 8.47
N ARG A 33 0.05 9.68 9.63
CA ARG A 33 0.48 10.22 10.93
C ARG A 33 1.99 10.44 10.98
N LYS A 34 2.78 9.52 10.41
CA LYS A 34 4.23 9.66 10.26
C LYS A 34 4.66 10.64 9.15
N LYS A 35 3.71 11.23 8.42
CA LYS A 35 3.96 12.16 7.30
C LYS A 35 4.89 11.57 6.24
N ARG A 36 4.73 10.28 5.91
CA ARG A 36 5.52 9.65 4.84
C ARG A 36 5.17 10.30 3.49
N TYR A 37 6.19 10.76 2.76
CA TYR A 37 6.05 11.28 1.40
C TYR A 37 5.31 10.33 0.46
N LYS A 38 5.61 9.02 0.55
CA LYS A 38 4.86 7.95 -0.16
C LYS A 38 4.04 7.12 0.82
N ILE A 39 2.71 7.14 0.67
CA ILE A 39 1.78 6.42 1.57
C ILE A 39 1.47 5.01 1.04
N SER A 40 1.42 4.83 -0.28
CA SER A 40 1.23 3.56 -0.98
C SER A 40 2.21 3.41 -2.15
N LEU A 41 2.13 2.26 -2.84
CA LEU A 41 2.96 1.94 -4.01
C LEU A 41 2.47 2.59 -5.30
N SER A 42 1.16 2.85 -5.37
CA SER A 42 0.50 3.72 -6.35
C SER A 42 0.25 5.07 -5.71
#